data_AF-A0A0F9HKZ5-F1
#
_entry.id   AF-A0A0F9HKZ5-F1
#
_cell.length_a   1.000
_cell.length_b   1.000
_cell.length_c   1.000
_cell.angle_alpha   90.00
_cell.angle_beta   90.00
_cell.angle_gamma   90.00
#
_symmetry.space_group_name_H-M   'P 1'
#
loop_
_entity.id
_entity.type
_entity.pdbx_description
1 polymer ?
#
loop_
_entity_poly.entity_id
_entity_poly.type
_entity_poly.pdbx_seq_one_letter_code
_entity_poly.pdbx_strand_id
1 'polypeptide(L)' 'MTKLEPNENGNYLCPYCTRVLTPVIKEWIPAVTDHICHWCKIRFNVFKKGIMTYL' A
#
# COMPACT_ATOMS: atom_id res chain seq x y z
N MET A 1 -5.06 13.28 -4.59
CA MET A 1 -4.59 12.14 -3.78
C MET A 1 -5.74 11.19 -3.57
N THR A 2 -5.68 9.99 -4.16
CA THR A 2 -6.72 8.96 -4.00
C THR A 2 -6.35 8.05 -2.84
N LYS A 3 -7.24 7.94 -1.85
CA LYS A 3 -7.11 6.99 -0.74
C LYS A 3 -7.46 5.59 -1.24
N LEU A 4 -6.59 4.60 -0.98
CA LEU A 4 -6.91 3.20 -1.21
C LEU A 4 -7.59 2.59 0.02
N GLU A 5 -8.63 1.77 -0.20
CA GLU A 5 -9.34 1.03 0.85
C GLU A 5 -8.98 -0.46 0.76
N PRO A 6 -8.84 -1.15 1.91
CA PRO A 6 -8.60 -2.58 1.92
C PRO A 6 -9.85 -3.35 1.47
N ASN A 7 -9.66 -4.53 0.89
CA ASN A 7 -10.76 -5.44 0.57
C ASN A 7 -11.27 -6.19 1.82
N GLU A 8 -12.24 -7.08 1.63
CA GLU A 8 -12.82 -7.92 2.70
C GLU A 8 -11.78 -8.76 3.48
N ASN A 9 -10.65 -9.06 2.85
CA ASN A 9 -9.55 -9.83 3.43
C ASN A 9 -8.49 -8.95 4.10
N GLY A 10 -8.72 -7.63 4.20
CA GLY A 10 -7.76 -6.67 4.74
C GLY A 10 -6.59 -6.34 3.80
N ASN A 11 -6.62 -6.80 2.55
CA ASN A 11 -5.54 -6.58 1.58
C ASN A 11 -5.80 -5.32 0.75
N TYR A 12 -4.75 -4.56 0.49
CA TYR A 12 -4.80 -3.44 -0.46
C TYR A 12 -4.52 -3.93 -1.88
N LEU A 13 -5.29 -3.43 -2.84
CA LEU A 13 -5.14 -3.77 -4.25
C LEU A 13 -4.53 -2.60 -5.03
N CYS A 14 -3.69 -2.93 -6.01
CA CYS A 14 -3.14 -1.97 -6.95
C CYS A 14 -4.26 -1.43 -7.84
N PRO A 15 -4.48 -0.11 -7.93
CA PRO A 15 -5.53 0.46 -8.77
C PRO A 15 -5.28 0.27 -10.27
N TYR A 16 -4.05 -0.04 -10.68
CA TYR A 16 -3.67 -0.21 -12.09
C TYR A 16 -3.82 -1.63 -12.61
N CYS A 17 -3.58 -2.63 -11.77
CA CYS A 17 -3.52 -4.03 -12.19
C CYS A 17 -4.28 -4.99 -11.28
N THR A 18 -5.03 -4.45 -10.30
CA THR A 18 -5.88 -5.17 -9.32
C THR A 18 -5.18 -6.27 -8.50
N ARG A 19 -3.85 -6.38 -8.59
CA ARG A 19 -3.04 -7.31 -7.79
C ARG A 19 -2.88 -6.79 -6.36
N VAL A 20 -2.72 -7.72 -5.43
CA VAL A 20 -2.44 -7.42 -4.03
C VAL A 20 -1.13 -6.65 -3.90
N LEU A 21 -1.13 -5.60 -3.08
CA LEU A 21 0.03 -4.82 -2.73
C LEU A 21 0.77 -5.47 -1.56
N THR A 22 2.10 -5.48 -1.63
CA THR A 22 2.95 -6.02 -0.58
C THR A 22 3.32 -4.92 0.41
N PRO A 23 3.01 -5.06 1.72
CA PRO A 23 3.41 -4.09 2.72
C PRO A 23 4.93 -4.10 2.91
N VAL A 24 5.50 -2.92 3.10
CA VAL A 24 6.91 -2.72 3.47
C VAL A 24 6.94 -2.30 4.94
N ILE A 25 7.61 -3.13 5.74
CA ILE A 25 7.85 -2.89 7.16
C ILE A 25 9.31 -2.49 7.30
N LYS A 26 9.59 -1.37 7.97
CA LYS A 26 10.96 -0.93 8.25
C LYS A 26 11.40 -1.48 9.61
N GLU A 27 12.60 -2.04 9.71
CA GLU A 27 13.05 -2.68 10.96
C GLU A 27 13.09 -1.72 12.17
N TRP A 28 13.40 -0.45 11.93
CA TRP A 28 13.47 0.60 12.96
C TRP A 28 12.11 1.17 13.38
N ILE A 29 11.02 0.88 12.66
CA ILE A 29 9.65 1.30 13.02
C ILE A 29 8.73 0.12 12.69
N PRO A 30 8.15 -0.59 13.68
CA PRO A 30 7.29 -1.75 13.47
C PRO A 30 5.90 -1.33 12.95
N ALA A 31 5.86 -0.56 11.87
CA ALA A 31 4.69 -0.08 11.18
C ALA A 31 4.92 -0.18 9.66
N VAL A 32 3.84 -0.45 8.93
CA VAL A 32 3.86 -0.44 7.47
C VAL A 32 4.00 1.01 7.00
N THR A 33 5.10 1.33 6.33
CA THR A 33 5.35 2.69 5.83
C THR A 33 4.96 2.84 4.36
N ASP A 34 5.05 1.76 3.61
CA ASP A 34 4.81 1.75 2.19
C ASP A 34 4.12 0.45 1.78
N HIS A 35 3.49 0.45 0.62
CA HIS A 35 3.03 -0.73 -0.07
C HIS A 35 3.55 -0.71 -1.50
N ILE A 36 3.95 -1.86 -2.02
CA ILE A 36 4.55 -1.97 -3.35
C ILE A 36 3.70 -2.89 -4.22
N CYS A 37 3.43 -2.45 -5.45
CA CYS A 37 2.96 -3.33 -6.50
C CYS A 37 4.17 -3.88 -7.27
N HIS A 38 4.51 -5.16 -7.08
CA HIS A 38 5.65 -5.78 -7.78
C HIS A 38 5.45 -5.93 -9.29
N TRP A 39 4.20 -5.91 -9.75
CA TRP A 39 3.82 -6.01 -11.16
C TRP A 39 3.97 -4.66 -11.87
N CYS A 40 3.36 -3.61 -11.33
CA CYS A 40 3.46 -2.26 -11.89
C CYS A 40 4.77 -1.54 -11.55
N LYS A 41 5.57 -2.09 -10.60
CA LYS A 41 6.76 -1.43 -10.02
C LYS A 41 6.44 -0.05 -9.41
N ILE A 42 5.25 0.09 -8.85
CA ILE A 42 4.76 1.34 -8.24
C ILE A 42 4.80 1.20 -6.71
N ARG A 43 5.15 2.30 -6.04
CA ARG A 43 5.13 2.44 -4.58
C ARG A 43 3.99 3.35 -4.13
N PHE A 44 3.31 2.96 -3.07
CA PHE A 44 2.25 3.71 -2.41
C PHE A 44 2.70 4.02 -0.98
N ASN A 45 2.65 5.29 -0.58
CA ASN A 45 3.06 5.69 0.76
C ASN A 45 1.87 5.58 1.72
N VAL A 46 2.14 5.10 2.94
CA VAL A 46 1.17 5.05 4.04
C VAL A 46 1.30 6.30 4.89
N PHE A 47 0.27 7.14 4.88
CA PHE A 47 0.12 8.33 5.72
C PHE A 47 -0.70 8.03 6.97
N LYS A 48 -0.71 8.97 7.92
CA LYS A 48 -1.40 8.90 9.23
C LYS A 48 -2.75 8.16 9.13
N LYS A 49 -2.95 7.16 10.01
CA LYS A 49 -4.14 6.28 10.08
C LYS A 49 -4.31 5.28 8.91
N GLY A 50 -3.22 4.87 8.25
CA GLY A 50 -3.28 3.82 7.21
C GLY A 50 -3.78 4.33 5.85
N ILE A 51 -3.72 5.65 5.63
CA ILE A 51 -4.15 6.25 4.36
C ILE A 51 -3.06 6.01 3.32
N MET A 52 -3.35 5.20 2.32
CA MET A 52 -2.42 4.97 1.21
C MET A 52 -2.66 5.97 0.08
N THR A 53 -1.62 6.67 -0.37
CA THR A 53 -1.70 7.51 -1.57
C THR A 53 -0.59 7.17 -2.56
N TYR A 54 -0.94 7.31 -3.83
CA TYR A 54 -0.01 7.27 -4.96
C TYR A 54 0.79 8.58 -5.03
N LEU A 55 2.08 8.49 -5.35
CA LEU A 55 2.98 9.60 -5.66
C LEU A 55 3.16 9.72 -7.18
#